data_AF-A0A371IIR5-F1
#
_entry.id   AF-A0A371IIR5-F1
#
_cell.length_a   1.000
_cell.length_b   1.000
_cell.length_c   1.000
_cell.angle_alpha   90.00
_cell.angle_beta   90.00
_cell.angle_gamma   90.00
#
_symmetry.space_group_name_H-M   'P 1'
#
loop_
_entity.id
_entity.type
_entity.pdbx_description
1 polymer ?
#
loop_
_entity_poly.entity_id
_entity_poly.type
_entity_poly.pdbx_seq_one_letter_code
_entity_poly.pdbx_strand_id
1 'polypeptide(L)'
;MKIILFGAGTNAISFLQKNPICKKVDIIKIIDNNKSKWGKKINEFDYIIESPDKISQLEFDYIVVTPKESDIIKKQLIEDYKIPEEKIIGCGDLFIPDESNLGTLDIDCDKERVYLIDKMIPNHVITSNKMEEFYFKHKHNVMNKWWHYFEIYQQYFGKYVGTDVKMLEIGVFKGGSMQMWQDFFGTNAQIVGVDIDERCKSYEKDNVHICIGSQADSSFLTEVSNKFGPFDII
;
A
#
# COMPACT_ATOMS: atom_id res chain seq x y z
N MET A 1 17.50 -3.35 14.30
CA MET A 1 16.86 -4.42 13.51
C MET A 1 17.89 -5.00 12.58
N LYS A 2 18.12 -6.32 12.64
CA LYS A 2 19.00 -7.09 11.76
C LYS A 2 18.20 -7.69 10.62
N ILE A 3 18.56 -7.39 9.37
CA ILE A 3 17.83 -7.88 8.20
C ILE A 3 18.74 -8.62 7.21
N ILE A 4 18.16 -9.56 6.50
CA ILE A 4 18.74 -10.15 5.28
C ILE A 4 17.98 -9.59 4.08
N LEU A 5 18.69 -9.13 3.05
CA LEU A 5 18.05 -8.81 1.77
C LEU A 5 18.01 -10.05 0.89
N PHE A 6 16.82 -10.47 0.47
CA PHE A 6 16.64 -11.56 -0.48
C PHE A 6 16.30 -11.02 -1.87
N GLY A 7 17.11 -11.40 -2.86
CA GLY A 7 17.16 -10.84 -4.20
C GLY A 7 18.23 -9.75 -4.30
N ALA A 8 19.12 -9.90 -5.28
CA ALA A 8 20.20 -8.97 -5.60
C ALA A 8 19.97 -8.35 -6.99
N GLY A 9 18.76 -7.84 -7.22
CA GLY A 9 18.34 -7.20 -8.46
C GLY A 9 18.34 -5.67 -8.38
N THR A 10 17.75 -5.02 -9.38
CA THR A 10 17.58 -3.55 -9.42
C THR A 10 16.81 -3.00 -8.23
N ASN A 11 15.82 -3.74 -7.71
CA ASN A 11 15.08 -3.34 -6.51
C ASN A 11 15.96 -3.32 -5.26
N ALA A 12 16.85 -4.30 -5.10
CA ALA A 12 17.79 -4.34 -3.97
C ALA A 12 18.79 -3.18 -4.06
N ILE A 13 19.31 -2.90 -5.26
CA ILE A 13 20.18 -1.73 -5.50
C ILE A 13 19.43 -0.44 -5.16
N SER A 14 18.19 -0.29 -5.64
CA SER A 14 17.37 0.90 -5.33
C SER A 14 17.08 1.03 -3.84
N PHE A 15 16.85 -0.08 -3.13
CA PHE A 15 16.67 -0.10 -1.69
C PHE A 15 17.93 0.42 -1.00
N LEU A 16 19.09 -0.18 -1.30
CA LEU A 16 20.39 0.20 -0.74
C LEU A 16 20.79 1.66 -1.04
N GLN A 17 20.50 2.16 -2.25
CA GLN A 17 20.90 3.50 -2.68
C GLN A 17 19.98 4.60 -2.13
N LYS A 18 18.67 4.35 -2.11
CA LYS A 18 17.66 5.43 -1.97
C LYS A 18 16.82 5.33 -0.72
N ASN A 19 16.69 4.15 -0.11
CA ASN A 19 15.78 3.97 1.00
C ASN A 19 16.46 4.39 2.33
N PRO A 20 15.92 5.38 3.07
CA PRO A 20 16.51 5.84 4.34
C PRO A 20 16.60 4.74 5.40
N ILE A 21 15.78 3.69 5.30
CA ILE A 21 15.81 2.52 6.19
C ILE A 21 17.20 1.87 6.21
N CYS A 22 17.92 1.83 5.08
CA CYS A 22 19.24 1.22 5.00
C CYS A 22 20.28 1.88 5.94
N LYS A 23 20.04 3.10 6.40
CA LYS A 23 20.91 3.80 7.36
C LYS A 23 20.57 3.46 8.82
N LYS A 24 19.42 2.84 9.07
CA LYS A 24 18.86 2.60 10.42
C LYS A 24 18.65 1.11 10.73
N VAL A 25 18.98 0.22 9.80
CA VAL A 25 18.96 -1.24 9.98
C VAL A 25 20.34 -1.83 9.74
N ASP A 26 20.60 -2.96 10.36
CA ASP A 26 21.82 -3.74 10.16
C ASP A 26 21.56 -4.77 9.05
N ILE A 27 22.12 -4.54 7.86
CA ILE A 27 21.99 -5.45 6.72
C ILE A 27 23.08 -6.51 6.83
N ILE A 28 22.69 -7.70 7.29
CA ILE A 28 23.62 -8.78 7.62
C ILE A 28 24.19 -9.43 6.37
N LYS A 29 23.32 -9.75 5.40
CA LYS A 29 23.68 -10.42 4.15
C LYS A 29 22.73 -10.07 3.02
N ILE A 30 23.23 -10.28 1.80
CA ILE A 30 22.44 -10.28 0.58
C ILE A 30 22.46 -11.68 -0.01
N ILE A 31 21.27 -12.23 -0.20
CA ILE A 31 21.02 -13.58 -0.66
C ILE A 31 20.31 -13.53 -2.01
N ASP A 32 20.67 -14.39 -2.96
CA ASP A 32 19.97 -14.50 -4.25
C ASP A 32 19.97 -15.96 -4.72
N ASN A 33 18.89 -16.41 -5.36
CA ASN A 33 18.82 -17.76 -5.93
C ASN A 33 19.75 -17.96 -7.14
N ASN A 34 20.15 -16.88 -7.80
CA ASN A 34 20.97 -16.93 -9.00
C ASN A 34 22.43 -17.24 -8.65
N LYS A 35 22.82 -18.50 -8.82
CA LYS A 35 24.19 -19.00 -8.60
C LYS A 35 25.27 -18.20 -9.32
N SER A 36 24.96 -17.63 -10.48
CA SER A 36 25.93 -16.82 -11.23
C SER A 36 26.30 -15.51 -10.53
N LYS A 37 25.53 -15.08 -9.53
CA LYS A 37 25.81 -13.89 -8.71
C LYS A 37 26.62 -14.20 -7.45
N TRP A 38 26.69 -15.46 -7.01
CA TRP A 38 27.33 -15.81 -5.75
C TRP A 38 28.83 -15.46 -5.75
N GLY A 39 29.31 -14.93 -4.63
CA GLY A 39 30.70 -14.47 -4.48
C GLY A 39 31.01 -13.15 -5.18
N LYS A 40 30.02 -12.52 -5.85
CA LYS A 40 30.18 -11.20 -6.48
C LYS A 40 29.63 -10.10 -5.57
N LYS A 41 30.19 -8.90 -5.70
CA LYS A 41 29.64 -7.70 -5.08
C LYS A 41 28.30 -7.32 -5.71
N ILE A 42 27.40 -6.74 -4.91
CA ILE A 42 26.22 -6.05 -5.46
C ILE A 42 26.61 -4.62 -5.85
N ASN A 43 26.69 -4.37 -7.16
CA ASN A 43 27.02 -3.05 -7.70
C ASN A 43 28.26 -2.40 -7.04
N GLU A 44 28.15 -1.18 -6.52
CA GLU A 44 29.21 -0.43 -5.82
C GLU A 44 29.30 -0.75 -4.31
N PHE A 45 28.40 -1.56 -3.77
CA PHE A 45 28.33 -1.84 -2.35
C PHE A 45 29.25 -2.99 -1.93
N ASP A 46 29.75 -2.94 -0.70
CA ASP A 46 30.68 -3.93 -0.15
C ASP A 46 30.02 -5.26 0.30
N TYR A 47 28.74 -5.47 -0.04
CA TYR A 47 28.06 -6.73 0.22
C TYR A 47 28.39 -7.77 -0.86
N ILE A 48 28.76 -8.96 -0.42
CA ILE A 48 28.92 -10.14 -1.26
C ILE A 48 27.60 -10.92 -1.29
N ILE A 49 27.16 -11.28 -2.48
CA ILE A 49 25.94 -12.06 -2.70
C ILE A 49 26.23 -13.53 -2.37
N GLU A 50 25.40 -14.14 -1.53
CA GLU A 50 25.56 -15.52 -1.06
C GLU A 50 24.36 -16.43 -1.40
N SER A 51 24.58 -17.74 -1.26
CA SER A 51 23.53 -18.77 -1.40
C SER A 51 22.53 -18.69 -0.25
N PRO A 52 21.22 -18.91 -0.50
CA PRO A 52 20.23 -19.05 0.57
C PRO A 52 20.55 -20.13 1.61
N ASP A 53 21.37 -21.13 1.28
CA ASP A 53 21.79 -22.18 2.24
C ASP A 53 22.50 -21.61 3.47
N LYS A 54 23.06 -20.40 3.35
CA LYS A 54 23.74 -19.67 4.43
C LYS A 54 22.78 -19.08 5.45
N ILE A 55 21.49 -18.92 5.14
CA ILE A 55 20.51 -18.28 6.03
C ILE A 55 20.46 -18.96 7.40
N SER A 56 20.54 -20.30 7.44
CA SER A 56 20.50 -21.08 8.68
C SER A 56 21.64 -20.79 9.67
N GLN A 57 22.72 -20.14 9.21
CA GLN A 57 23.91 -19.81 9.99
C GLN A 57 23.90 -18.37 10.51
N LEU A 58 22.85 -17.61 10.20
CA LEU A 58 22.77 -16.18 10.46
C LEU A 58 21.72 -15.89 11.55
N GLU A 59 22.03 -14.92 12.41
CA GLU A 59 21.04 -14.32 13.30
C GLU A 59 20.41 -13.10 12.63
N PHE A 60 19.09 -13.11 12.49
CA PHE A 60 18.33 -12.02 11.88
C PHE A 60 16.92 -11.90 12.49
N ASP A 61 16.39 -10.68 12.43
CA ASP A 61 15.00 -10.39 12.80
C ASP A 61 14.08 -10.72 11.62
N TYR A 62 14.41 -10.24 10.42
CA TYR A 62 13.59 -10.37 9.22
C TYR A 62 14.39 -10.67 7.93
N ILE A 63 13.76 -11.34 6.98
CA ILE A 63 14.20 -11.43 5.59
C ILE A 63 13.34 -10.47 4.76
N VAL A 64 13.98 -9.44 4.20
CA VAL A 64 13.36 -8.47 3.30
C VAL A 64 13.48 -8.96 1.86
N VAL A 65 12.37 -9.38 1.28
CA VAL A 65 12.28 -9.83 -0.11
C VAL A 65 12.14 -8.62 -1.03
N THR A 66 13.14 -8.42 -1.89
CA THR A 66 13.25 -7.23 -2.74
C THR A 66 12.52 -7.31 -4.09
N PRO A 67 12.35 -8.48 -4.74
CA PRO A 67 11.53 -8.56 -5.95
C PRO A 67 10.06 -8.24 -5.66
N LYS A 68 9.42 -7.51 -6.57
CA LYS A 68 7.95 -7.35 -6.57
C LYS A 68 7.32 -8.69 -6.95
N GLU A 69 6.15 -9.01 -6.38
CA GLU A 69 5.40 -10.25 -6.65
C GLU A 69 6.25 -11.51 -6.42
N SER A 70 6.54 -11.77 -5.15
CA SER A 70 7.56 -12.72 -4.72
C SER A 70 7.00 -13.98 -4.07
N ASP A 71 5.75 -14.36 -4.37
CA ASP A 71 5.07 -15.52 -3.76
C ASP A 71 5.90 -16.81 -3.88
N ILE A 72 6.59 -17.00 -5.01
CA ILE A 72 7.49 -18.13 -5.23
C ILE A 72 8.67 -18.10 -4.25
N ILE A 73 9.28 -16.93 -4.03
CA ILE A 73 10.39 -16.76 -3.09
C ILE A 73 9.91 -16.94 -1.66
N LYS A 74 8.76 -16.37 -1.31
CA LYS A 74 8.16 -16.54 0.02
C LYS A 74 7.89 -18.01 0.31
N LYS A 75 7.27 -18.72 -0.63
CA LYS A 75 7.03 -20.17 -0.53
C LYS A 75 8.32 -20.95 -0.35
N GLN A 76 9.35 -20.65 -1.14
CA GLN A 76 10.66 -21.28 -1.04
C GLN A 76 11.31 -21.07 0.35
N LEU A 77 11.29 -19.83 0.86
CA LEU A 77 11.83 -19.50 2.18
C LEU A 77 11.14 -20.31 3.30
N ILE A 78 9.82 -20.47 3.21
CA ILE A 78 9.03 -21.25 4.18
C ILE A 78 9.30 -22.75 4.03
N GLU A 79 9.16 -23.28 2.82
CA GLU A 79 9.16 -24.72 2.57
C GLU A 79 10.56 -25.32 2.59
N ASP A 80 11.53 -24.69 1.94
CA ASP A 80 12.87 -25.23 1.75
C ASP A 80 13.80 -24.82 2.90
N TYR A 81 13.74 -23.54 3.29
CA TYR A 81 14.63 -22.95 4.29
C TYR A 81 14.04 -22.87 5.70
N LYS A 82 12.79 -23.32 5.87
CA LYS A 82 12.09 -23.37 7.17
C LYS A 82 12.03 -22.03 7.89
N ILE A 83 11.96 -20.94 7.14
CA ILE A 83 11.84 -19.60 7.69
C ILE A 83 10.38 -19.36 8.10
N PRO A 84 10.12 -18.94 9.36
CA PRO A 84 8.77 -18.59 9.78
C PRO A 84 8.19 -17.47 8.90
N GLU A 85 6.92 -17.60 8.53
CA GLU A 85 6.26 -16.69 7.60
C GLU A 85 6.28 -15.24 8.09
N GLU A 86 6.11 -15.02 9.39
CA GLU A 86 6.13 -13.72 10.06
C GLU A 86 7.50 -13.02 10.02
N LYS A 87 8.56 -13.75 9.66
CA LYS A 87 9.90 -13.18 9.44
C LYS A 87 10.15 -12.76 8.00
N ILE A 88 9.24 -13.06 7.07
CA ILE A 88 9.40 -12.77 5.64
C ILE A 88 8.56 -11.55 5.29
N ILE A 89 9.22 -10.45 4.96
CA ILE A 89 8.59 -9.15 4.70
C ILE A 89 9.04 -8.59 3.35
N GLY A 90 8.26 -7.71 2.76
CA GLY A 90 8.64 -6.91 1.61
C GLY A 90 9.31 -5.60 2.01
N CYS A 91 9.95 -4.93 1.05
CA CYS A 91 10.54 -3.60 1.29
C CYS A 91 9.48 -2.56 1.71
N GLY A 92 8.22 -2.72 1.28
CA GLY A 92 7.13 -1.80 1.57
C GLY A 92 6.50 -1.99 2.96
N ASP A 93 6.87 -3.05 3.69
CA ASP A 93 6.34 -3.30 5.03
C ASP A 93 7.08 -2.51 6.10
N LEU A 94 8.28 -2.01 5.77
CA LEU A 94 9.11 -1.21 6.66
C LEU A 94 8.91 0.28 6.39
N PHE A 95 8.87 1.07 7.46
CA PHE A 95 8.82 2.53 7.36
C PHE A 95 9.52 3.21 8.54
N ILE A 96 9.93 4.46 8.33
CA ILE A 96 10.38 5.38 9.39
C ILE A 96 9.37 6.52 9.39
N PRO A 97 8.64 6.78 10.50
CA PRO A 97 7.60 7.79 10.53
C PRO A 97 8.03 9.15 9.98
N ASP A 98 9.18 9.68 10.41
CA ASP A 98 9.67 11.01 9.96
C ASP A 98 10.20 11.05 8.52
N GLU A 99 10.48 9.89 7.92
CA GLU A 99 10.94 9.80 6.53
C GLU A 99 9.80 9.36 5.59
N SER A 100 8.56 9.27 6.10
CA SER A 100 7.39 8.80 5.37
C SER A 100 6.37 9.92 5.20
N ASN A 101 5.73 10.01 4.03
CA ASN A 101 4.67 10.98 3.81
C ASN A 101 3.33 10.45 4.34
N LEU A 102 3.08 10.71 5.62
CA LEU A 102 1.88 10.29 6.34
C LEU A 102 0.72 11.31 6.23
N GLY A 103 0.97 12.50 5.69
CA GLY A 103 0.00 13.62 5.69
C GLY A 103 -0.31 14.07 7.11
N THR A 104 -1.60 14.16 7.45
CA THR A 104 -2.06 14.50 8.81
C THR A 104 -2.11 13.31 9.77
N LEU A 105 -1.82 12.10 9.30
CA LEU A 105 -1.82 10.91 10.14
C LEU A 105 -0.61 10.93 11.09
N ASP A 106 -0.87 10.69 12.37
CA ASP A 106 0.18 10.55 13.37
C ASP A 106 0.27 9.10 13.89
N ILE A 107 1.45 8.69 14.33
CA ILE A 107 1.72 7.33 14.83
C ILE A 107 2.39 7.42 16.20
N ASP A 108 1.76 6.88 17.26
CA ASP A 108 2.31 6.88 18.61
C ASP A 108 3.53 5.96 18.74
N CYS A 109 4.72 6.52 18.47
CA CYS A 109 6.01 5.84 18.46
C CYS A 109 7.20 6.82 18.40
N ASP A 110 8.42 6.28 18.51
CA ASP A 110 9.66 7.03 18.27
C ASP A 110 9.84 7.24 16.76
N LYS A 111 9.72 8.49 16.32
CA LYS A 111 9.61 8.85 14.91
C LYS A 111 10.83 8.55 14.06
N GLU A 112 11.99 8.41 14.71
CA GLU A 112 13.24 8.16 14.04
C GLU A 112 13.53 6.66 13.86
N ARG A 113 12.71 5.76 14.42
CA ARG A 113 12.94 4.31 14.34
C ARG A 113 12.27 3.68 13.13
N VAL A 114 12.81 2.52 12.75
CA VAL A 114 12.23 1.66 11.71
C VAL A 114 11.21 0.73 12.35
N TYR A 115 10.01 0.69 11.79
CA TYR A 115 8.92 -0.18 12.20
C TYR A 115 8.37 -0.99 11.03
N LEU A 116 7.71 -2.09 11.37
CA LEU A 116 6.81 -2.77 10.45
C LEU A 116 5.42 -2.13 10.52
N ILE A 117 4.83 -1.82 9.36
CA ILE A 117 3.51 -1.18 9.26
C ILE A 117 2.44 -2.02 9.99
N ASP A 118 2.45 -3.35 9.83
CA ASP A 118 1.48 -4.27 10.43
C ASP A 118 1.55 -4.32 11.96
N LYS A 119 2.67 -3.92 12.56
CA LYS A 119 2.84 -3.82 14.02
C LYS A 119 2.35 -2.49 14.58
N MET A 120 2.22 -1.48 13.73
CA MET A 120 1.76 -0.14 14.13
C MET A 120 0.26 0.02 13.96
N ILE A 121 -0.32 -0.57 12.91
CA ILE A 121 -1.72 -0.34 12.54
C ILE A 121 -2.63 -1.46 13.06
N PRO A 122 -3.85 -1.14 13.55
CA PRO A 122 -4.42 0.20 13.72
C PRO A 122 -4.12 0.84 15.09
N ASN A 123 -3.49 0.10 15.99
CA ASN A 123 -3.47 0.42 17.43
C ASN A 123 -2.63 1.65 17.80
N HIS A 124 -1.61 1.98 17.00
CA HIS A 124 -0.74 3.13 17.24
C HIS A 124 -1.13 4.35 16.40
N VAL A 125 -2.20 4.25 15.61
CA VAL A 125 -2.60 5.32 14.68
C VAL A 125 -3.43 6.38 15.40
N ILE A 126 -2.97 7.62 15.30
CA ILE A 126 -3.69 8.82 15.74
C ILE A 126 -4.21 9.52 14.49
N THR A 127 -5.53 9.52 14.37
CA THR A 127 -6.25 10.04 13.20
C THR A 127 -6.66 11.49 13.43
N SER A 128 -6.43 12.35 12.45
CA SER A 128 -6.72 13.79 12.46
C SER A 128 -8.00 14.16 11.71
N ASN A 129 -8.52 13.26 10.86
CA ASN A 129 -9.75 13.50 10.10
C ASN A 129 -10.61 12.22 9.96
N LYS A 130 -11.85 12.40 9.51
CA LYS A 130 -12.83 11.31 9.38
C LYS A 130 -12.42 10.23 8.38
N MET A 131 -11.72 10.60 7.30
CA MET A 131 -11.28 9.61 6.30
C MET A 131 -10.17 8.72 6.84
N GLU A 132 -9.23 9.27 7.59
CA GLU A 132 -8.22 8.48 8.31
C GLU A 132 -8.87 7.55 9.34
N GLU A 133 -9.82 8.06 10.12
CA GLU A 133 -10.59 7.26 11.07
C GLU A 133 -11.32 6.11 10.37
N PHE A 134 -12.00 6.39 9.28
CA PHE A 134 -12.66 5.36 8.46
C PHE A 134 -11.66 4.33 7.95
N TYR A 135 -10.56 4.76 7.34
CA TYR A 135 -9.57 3.89 6.70
C TYR A 135 -8.84 2.98 7.70
N PHE A 136 -8.47 3.50 8.88
CA PHE A 136 -7.65 2.73 9.83
C PHE A 136 -8.47 2.02 10.91
N LYS A 137 -9.64 2.53 11.29
CA LYS A 137 -10.38 2.04 12.46
C LYS A 137 -11.69 1.34 12.12
N HIS A 138 -12.26 1.57 10.94
CA HIS A 138 -13.52 0.93 10.56
C HIS A 138 -13.29 -0.34 9.75
N LYS A 139 -14.27 -1.25 9.82
CA LYS A 139 -14.33 -2.37 8.90
C LYS A 139 -14.95 -1.90 7.58
N HIS A 140 -14.17 -1.96 6.52
CA HIS A 140 -14.62 -1.64 5.16
C HIS A 140 -14.08 -2.67 4.16
N ASN A 141 -14.56 -2.63 2.93
CA ASN A 141 -13.99 -3.44 1.86
C ASN A 141 -12.57 -2.98 1.53
N VAL A 142 -11.79 -3.82 0.84
CA VAL A 142 -10.39 -3.48 0.49
C VAL A 142 -10.32 -2.11 -0.20
N MET A 143 -9.41 -1.27 0.29
CA MET A 143 -9.17 0.08 -0.21
C MET A 143 -7.67 0.32 -0.21
N ASN A 144 -7.15 0.85 -1.32
CA ASN A 144 -5.76 1.25 -1.46
C ASN A 144 -5.73 2.76 -1.72
N LYS A 145 -5.23 3.53 -0.76
CA LYS A 145 -4.99 4.98 -0.90
C LYS A 145 -3.64 5.33 -0.26
N TRP A 146 -2.97 6.34 -0.80
CA TRP A 146 -1.81 6.94 -0.12
C TRP A 146 -2.32 7.73 1.09
N TRP A 147 -1.73 7.54 2.27
CA TRP A 147 -2.28 8.11 3.50
C TRP A 147 -2.31 9.64 3.49
N HIS A 148 -1.30 10.28 2.90
CA HIS A 148 -1.27 11.73 2.73
C HIS A 148 -2.35 12.29 1.80
N TYR A 149 -3.09 11.45 1.06
CA TYR A 149 -4.23 11.94 0.29
C TYR A 149 -5.40 12.34 1.18
N PHE A 150 -5.54 11.77 2.38
CA PHE A 150 -6.67 12.10 3.25
C PHE A 150 -6.65 13.56 3.71
N GLU A 151 -5.46 14.12 4.00
CA GLU A 151 -5.29 15.56 4.26
C GLU A 151 -5.80 16.40 3.08
N ILE A 152 -5.38 16.04 1.87
CA ILE A 152 -5.72 16.76 0.64
C ILE A 152 -7.23 16.67 0.39
N TYR A 153 -7.80 15.47 0.45
CA TYR A 153 -9.24 15.29 0.27
C TYR A 153 -10.04 16.05 1.32
N GLN A 154 -9.61 16.02 2.58
CA GLN A 154 -10.27 16.75 3.67
C GLN A 154 -10.30 18.25 3.37
N GLN A 155 -9.18 18.81 2.92
CA GLN A 155 -9.04 20.22 2.60
C GLN A 155 -9.93 20.65 1.43
N TYR A 156 -9.93 19.89 0.33
CA TYR A 156 -10.63 20.31 -0.90
C TYR A 156 -12.10 19.90 -0.95
N PHE A 157 -12.44 18.75 -0.36
CA PHE A 157 -13.77 18.17 -0.44
C PHE A 157 -14.61 18.41 0.82
N GLY A 158 -14.02 18.88 1.92
CA GLY A 158 -14.72 19.16 3.17
C GLY A 158 -15.92 20.11 3.03
N LYS A 159 -15.91 21.01 2.04
CA LYS A 159 -17.04 21.92 1.74
C LYS A 159 -18.31 21.21 1.23
N TYR A 160 -18.21 19.95 0.82
CA TYR A 160 -19.33 19.14 0.31
C TYR A 160 -19.92 18.19 1.37
N VAL A 161 -19.37 18.18 2.59
CA VAL A 161 -19.89 17.33 3.66
C VAL A 161 -21.31 17.78 4.04
N GLY A 162 -22.26 16.84 4.00
CA GLY A 162 -23.67 17.06 4.28
C GLY A 162 -24.49 17.64 3.12
N THR A 163 -23.88 17.88 1.96
CA THR A 163 -24.59 18.37 0.75
C THR A 163 -25.08 17.21 -0.12
N ASP A 164 -25.76 17.52 -1.21
CA ASP A 164 -26.19 16.60 -2.27
C ASP A 164 -25.10 16.40 -3.34
N VAL A 165 -23.82 16.43 -2.92
CA VAL A 165 -22.67 16.37 -3.84
C VAL A 165 -22.71 15.13 -4.72
N LYS A 166 -22.38 15.32 -5.99
CA LYS A 166 -22.25 14.26 -6.99
C LYS A 166 -20.80 14.00 -7.31
N MET A 167 -20.30 12.85 -6.87
CA MET A 167 -18.93 12.42 -7.12
C MET A 167 -18.90 11.27 -8.11
N LEU A 168 -18.00 11.35 -9.09
CA LEU A 168 -17.59 10.23 -9.92
C LEU A 168 -16.22 9.71 -9.43
N GLU A 169 -16.08 8.41 -9.19
CA GLU A 169 -14.78 7.74 -9.02
C GLU A 169 -14.56 6.78 -10.19
N ILE A 170 -13.43 6.93 -10.88
CA ILE A 170 -12.98 5.98 -11.90
C ILE A 170 -12.03 4.98 -11.23
N GLY A 171 -12.41 3.70 -11.26
CA GLY A 171 -11.74 2.60 -10.57
C GLY A 171 -12.39 2.30 -9.22
N VAL A 172 -13.35 1.38 -9.22
CA VAL A 172 -14.10 0.94 -8.02
C VAL A 172 -13.34 -0.15 -7.27
N PHE A 173 -12.68 -1.05 -8.01
CA PHE A 173 -11.91 -2.17 -7.50
C PHE A 173 -12.68 -3.09 -6.53
N LYS A 174 -12.52 -2.87 -5.21
CA LYS A 174 -13.19 -3.65 -4.15
C LYS A 174 -14.21 -2.83 -3.39
N GLY A 175 -14.52 -1.61 -3.84
CA GLY A 175 -15.61 -0.79 -3.32
C GLY A 175 -15.34 -0.09 -1.99
N GLY A 176 -14.14 -0.24 -1.40
CA GLY A 176 -13.84 0.37 -0.10
C GLY A 176 -13.83 1.91 -0.13
N SER A 177 -13.36 2.51 -1.23
CA SER A 177 -13.40 3.96 -1.41
C SER A 177 -14.83 4.48 -1.56
N MET A 178 -15.70 3.75 -2.26
CA MET A 178 -17.12 4.11 -2.40
C MET A 178 -17.81 4.21 -1.03
N GLN A 179 -17.51 3.28 -0.11
CA GLN A 179 -18.00 3.31 1.27
C GLN A 179 -17.45 4.52 2.03
N MET A 180 -16.15 4.81 1.87
CA MET A 180 -15.51 5.96 2.50
C MET A 180 -16.10 7.29 2.00
N TRP A 181 -16.36 7.44 0.70
CA TRP A 181 -16.98 8.65 0.15
C TRP A 181 -18.40 8.85 0.67
N GLN A 182 -19.19 7.78 0.73
CA GLN A 182 -20.54 7.83 1.29
C GLN A 182 -20.53 8.22 2.77
N ASP A 183 -19.59 7.68 3.58
CA ASP A 183 -19.41 8.04 4.99
C ASP A 183 -18.95 9.50 5.15
N PHE A 184 -17.97 9.92 4.35
CA PHE A 184 -17.36 11.24 4.41
C PHE A 184 -18.34 12.35 4.04
N PHE A 185 -19.06 12.21 2.91
CA PHE A 185 -20.00 13.23 2.44
C PHE A 185 -21.39 13.14 3.10
N GLY A 186 -21.79 11.96 3.55
CA GLY A 186 -23.09 11.72 4.19
C GLY A 186 -24.17 11.23 3.22
N THR A 187 -25.35 10.96 3.77
CA THR A 187 -26.41 10.18 3.09
C THR A 187 -27.01 10.84 1.86
N ASN A 188 -26.89 12.16 1.70
CA ASN A 188 -27.44 12.88 0.56
C ASN A 188 -26.51 12.88 -0.66
N ALA A 189 -25.24 12.51 -0.47
CA ALA A 189 -24.27 12.46 -1.55
C ALA A 189 -24.60 11.32 -2.53
N GLN A 190 -24.40 11.59 -3.82
CA GLN A 190 -24.51 10.60 -4.88
C GLN A 190 -23.10 10.22 -5.33
N ILE A 191 -22.72 8.97 -5.11
CA ILE A 191 -21.40 8.45 -5.49
C ILE A 191 -21.58 7.52 -6.69
N VAL A 192 -20.92 7.85 -7.80
CA VAL A 192 -20.95 7.06 -9.03
C VAL A 192 -19.57 6.47 -9.26
N GLY A 193 -19.51 5.15 -9.42
CA GLY A 193 -18.28 4.42 -9.70
C GLY A 193 -18.25 3.93 -11.13
N VAL A 194 -17.10 4.02 -11.80
CA VAL A 194 -16.85 3.39 -13.10
C VAL A 194 -15.78 2.32 -12.94
N ASP A 195 -16.04 1.11 -13.43
CA ASP A 195 -15.05 0.04 -13.47
C ASP A 195 -15.29 -0.91 -14.65
N ILE A 196 -14.23 -1.53 -15.16
CA ILE A 196 -14.33 -2.53 -16.23
C ILE A 196 -14.71 -3.92 -15.70
N ASP A 197 -14.44 -4.18 -14.42
CA ASP A 197 -14.75 -5.45 -13.76
C ASP A 197 -16.23 -5.51 -13.37
N GLU A 198 -17.00 -6.38 -14.04
CA GLU A 198 -18.43 -6.59 -13.77
C GLU A 198 -18.73 -6.91 -12.29
N ARG A 199 -17.78 -7.51 -11.56
CA ARG A 199 -17.95 -7.83 -10.13
C ARG A 199 -18.17 -6.58 -9.28
N CYS A 200 -17.67 -5.41 -9.71
CA CYS A 200 -17.84 -4.15 -9.01
C CYS A 200 -19.31 -3.74 -8.90
N LYS A 201 -20.19 -4.23 -9.79
CA LYS A 201 -21.62 -3.97 -9.74
C LYS A 201 -22.26 -4.42 -8.41
N SER A 202 -21.67 -5.42 -7.75
CA SER A 202 -22.12 -5.89 -6.43
C SER A 202 -21.97 -4.88 -5.29
N TYR A 203 -21.22 -3.79 -5.52
CA TYR A 203 -21.03 -2.72 -4.53
C TYR A 203 -22.06 -1.58 -4.65
N GLU A 204 -23.03 -1.69 -5.56
CA GLU A 204 -24.17 -0.75 -5.59
C GLU A 204 -25.00 -0.87 -4.33
N LYS A 205 -25.25 0.28 -3.69
CA LYS A 205 -26.07 0.36 -2.49
C LYS A 205 -26.50 1.79 -2.23
N ASP A 206 -27.77 1.98 -1.86
CA ASP A 206 -28.31 3.30 -1.51
C ASP A 206 -28.02 4.34 -2.61
N ASN A 207 -27.31 5.42 -2.30
CA ASN A 207 -26.90 6.46 -3.26
C ASN A 207 -25.54 6.19 -3.94
N VAL A 208 -25.07 4.94 -3.90
CA VAL A 208 -23.88 4.47 -4.64
C VAL A 208 -24.31 3.72 -5.90
N HIS A 209 -23.92 4.23 -7.05
CA HIS A 209 -24.21 3.65 -8.37
C HIS A 209 -22.93 3.18 -9.06
N ILE A 210 -22.95 2.04 -9.74
CA ILE A 210 -21.79 1.48 -10.43
C ILE A 210 -22.11 1.28 -11.91
N CYS A 211 -21.32 1.91 -12.77
CA CYS A 211 -21.38 1.81 -14.22
C CYS A 211 -20.25 0.90 -14.71
N ILE A 212 -20.61 -0.21 -15.35
CA ILE A 212 -19.60 -1.11 -15.91
C ILE A 212 -19.22 -0.65 -17.31
N GLY A 213 -17.94 -0.35 -17.52
CA GLY A 213 -17.41 0.12 -18.79
C GLY A 213 -15.97 0.62 -18.68
N SER A 214 -15.40 1.00 -19.82
CA SER A 214 -14.01 1.47 -19.90
C SER A 214 -13.93 2.98 -19.75
N GLN A 215 -13.02 3.47 -18.90
CA GLN A 215 -12.68 4.89 -18.84
C GLN A 215 -12.02 5.42 -20.12
N ALA A 216 -11.59 4.54 -21.02
CA ALA A 216 -11.02 4.92 -22.32
C ALA A 216 -12.11 5.09 -23.41
N ASP A 217 -13.37 4.74 -23.11
CA ASP A 217 -14.50 4.90 -24.03
C ASP A 217 -15.25 6.22 -23.74
N SER A 218 -15.05 7.20 -24.62
CA SER A 218 -15.67 8.52 -24.48
C SER A 218 -17.19 8.51 -24.65
N SER A 219 -17.74 7.58 -25.43
CA SER A 219 -19.19 7.46 -25.62
C SER A 219 -19.84 6.96 -24.34
N PHE A 220 -19.25 5.92 -23.73
CA PHE A 220 -19.66 5.42 -22.43
C PHE A 220 -19.57 6.50 -21.33
N LEU A 221 -18.45 7.24 -21.24
CA LEU A 221 -18.32 8.32 -20.26
C LEU A 221 -19.36 9.44 -20.49
N THR A 222 -19.72 9.71 -21.75
CA THR A 222 -20.79 10.66 -22.08
C THR A 222 -22.15 10.16 -21.59
N GLU A 223 -22.45 8.88 -21.76
CA GLU A 223 -23.68 8.26 -21.23
C GLU A 223 -23.75 8.34 -19.70
N VAL A 224 -22.64 8.04 -19.01
CA VAL A 224 -22.56 8.16 -17.53
C VAL A 224 -22.79 9.60 -17.09
N SER A 225 -22.13 10.57 -17.74
CA SER A 225 -22.28 12.00 -17.45
C SER A 225 -23.70 12.50 -17.70
N ASN A 226 -24.33 12.09 -18.82
CA ASN A 226 -25.71 12.45 -19.12
C ASN A 226 -26.71 11.87 -18.12
N LYS A 227 -26.42 10.68 -17.57
CA LYS A 227 -27.31 9.98 -16.65
C LYS A 227 -27.22 10.49 -15.21
N PHE A 228 -26.02 10.77 -14.72
CA PHE A 228 -25.80 11.08 -13.31
C PHE A 228 -25.27 12.50 -13.04
N GLY A 229 -24.65 13.12 -14.04
CA GLY A 229 -24.03 14.43 -13.92
C GLY A 229 -25.02 15.61 -13.84
N PRO A 230 -24.50 16.85 -13.92
CA PRO A 230 -23.07 17.18 -13.85
C PRO A 230 -22.47 16.73 -12.50
N PHE A 231 -21.18 16.37 -12.50
CA PHE A 231 -20.46 15.96 -11.28
C PHE A 231 -19.72 17.16 -10.67
N ASP A 232 -19.71 17.24 -9.35
CA ASP A 232 -18.95 18.24 -8.58
C ASP A 232 -17.48 17.82 -8.42
N ILE A 233 -17.22 16.51 -8.44
CA ILE A 233 -15.92 15.87 -8.27
C ILE A 233 -15.81 14.70 -9.25
N ILE A 234 -14.67 14.56 -9.93
CA ILE A 234 -14.27 13.41 -10.76
C ILE A 234 -12.84 13.00 -10.37
#